data_AF-A0A4V1UPB9-F1
#
_entry.id   AF-A0A4V1UPB9-F1
#
_cell.length_a   1.000
_cell.length_b   1.000
_cell.length_c   1.000
_cell.angle_alpha   90.00
_cell.angle_beta   90.00
_cell.angle_gamma   90.00
#
_symmetry.space_group_name_H-M   'P 1'
#
loop_
_entity.id
_entity.type
_entity.pdbx_description
1 polymer ?
#
loop_
_entity_poly.entity_id
_entity_poly.type
_entity_poly.pdbx_seq_one_letter_code
_entity_poly.pdbx_strand_id
1 'polypeptide(L)'
;MDSGRLDAASAPTDDQPEPQPGSPASPAAGRPTSVGKAGGIMFVSLLLSRVLGLVRDSVMAGKFGSNLHTDAYRLAFQIPDLLFFLIAGGALSSAFIPVFSE
;
A
#
# COMPACT_ATOMS: atom_id res chain seq x y z
N MET A 1 12.54 -7.72 67.34
CA MET A 1 13.58 -8.76 67.25
C MET A 1 12.81 -10.08 67.27
N ASP A 2 12.01 -10.41 66.26
CA ASP A 2 12.37 -10.70 64.87
C ASP A 2 13.65 -11.53 64.73
N SER A 3 13.48 -12.75 64.22
CA SER A 3 14.42 -13.57 63.43
C SER A 3 14.30 -15.04 63.80
N GLY A 4 13.34 -15.73 63.18
CA GLY A 4 13.24 -17.20 63.23
C GLY A 4 12.48 -17.79 62.05
N ARG A 5 12.23 -16.99 61.01
CA ARG A 5 11.52 -17.41 59.79
C ARG A 5 12.55 -17.88 58.77
N LEU A 6 13.02 -19.12 58.89
CA LEU A 6 13.84 -19.79 57.89
C LEU A 6 13.42 -21.27 57.76
N ASP A 7 12.13 -21.50 57.48
CA ASP A 7 11.69 -22.74 56.86
C ASP A 7 11.84 -22.57 55.35
N ALA A 8 13.03 -22.91 54.88
CA ALA A 8 13.31 -23.15 53.47
C ALA A 8 12.98 -24.62 53.14
N ALA A 9 12.56 -24.83 51.90
CA ALA A 9 12.52 -26.11 51.17
C ALA A 9 11.28 -27.00 51.39
N SER A 10 10.24 -26.74 50.60
CA SER A 10 9.81 -27.66 49.53
C SER A 10 8.56 -27.10 48.83
N ALA A 11 8.75 -26.09 47.99
CA ALA A 11 7.80 -25.87 46.91
C ALA A 11 8.24 -26.78 45.76
N PRO A 12 7.39 -27.66 45.23
CA PRO A 12 7.70 -28.31 43.97
C PRO A 12 7.80 -27.21 42.91
N THR A 13 8.92 -27.20 42.21
CA THR A 13 9.11 -26.48 40.96
C THR A 13 8.05 -26.97 39.99
N ASP A 14 6.91 -26.29 39.97
CA ASP A 14 5.96 -26.35 38.87
C ASP A 14 6.54 -25.48 37.77
N ASP A 15 7.61 -25.98 37.13
CA ASP A 15 8.06 -25.56 35.80
C ASP A 15 7.03 -26.07 34.76
N GLN A 16 5.75 -25.69 34.96
CA GLN A 16 4.81 -25.63 33.86
C GLN A 16 5.24 -24.41 33.05
N PRO A 17 5.71 -24.57 31.80
CA PRO A 17 5.96 -23.41 30.95
C PRO A 17 4.65 -22.65 30.87
N GLU A 18 4.62 -21.41 31.36
CA GLU A 18 3.44 -20.56 31.27
C GLU A 18 2.90 -20.60 29.83
N PRO A 19 1.59 -20.82 29.61
CA PRO A 19 1.01 -20.73 28.30
C PRO A 19 1.18 -19.29 27.82
N GLN A 20 2.20 -19.04 27.00
CA GLN A 20 2.48 -17.73 26.42
C GLN A 20 1.23 -17.26 25.66
N PRO A 21 0.50 -16.24 26.15
CA PRO A 21 -0.68 -15.76 25.46
C PRO A 21 -0.21 -15.02 24.21
N GLY A 22 -0.50 -15.59 23.05
CA GLY A 22 -0.39 -14.88 21.78
C GLY A 22 1.02 -14.73 21.23
N SER A 23 1.72 -15.83 20.96
CA SER A 23 2.65 -15.80 19.82
C SER A 23 1.81 -15.50 18.57
N PRO A 24 1.94 -14.33 17.93
CA PRO A 24 1.30 -14.11 16.65
C PRO A 24 1.84 -15.18 15.71
N ALA A 25 0.97 -16.06 15.23
CA ALA A 25 1.29 -17.00 14.17
C ALA A 25 1.94 -16.18 13.04
N SER A 26 3.25 -16.36 12.87
CA SER A 26 4.02 -15.66 11.86
C SER A 26 3.31 -15.88 10.52
N PRO A 27 2.88 -14.83 9.79
CA PRO A 27 2.18 -15.01 8.54
C PRO A 27 3.11 -15.80 7.62
N ALA A 28 2.71 -17.02 7.27
CA ALA A 28 3.49 -17.88 6.40
C ALA A 28 3.78 -17.10 5.10
N ALA A 29 5.03 -16.68 4.96
CA ALA A 29 5.51 -15.87 3.86
C ALA A 29 5.24 -16.60 2.54
N GLY A 30 4.22 -16.13 1.82
CA GLY A 30 3.87 -16.63 0.49
C GLY A 30 5.04 -16.45 -0.48
N ARG A 31 5.29 -17.48 -1.29
CA ARG A 31 6.42 -17.55 -2.23
C ARG A 31 6.54 -16.29 -3.11
N PRO A 32 7.72 -15.62 -3.13
CA PRO A 32 7.94 -14.47 -3.99
C PRO A 32 8.28 -14.92 -5.41
N THR A 33 7.28 -15.31 -6.19
CA THR A 33 7.48 -15.62 -7.62
C THR A 33 6.36 -15.04 -8.47
N SER A 34 6.36 -13.71 -8.63
CA SER A 34 5.81 -13.04 -9.83
C SER A 34 5.84 -11.52 -9.75
N VAL A 35 6.21 -10.91 -8.61
CA VAL A 35 6.17 -9.44 -8.41
C VAL A 35 6.94 -8.68 -9.50
N GLY A 36 8.12 -9.16 -9.91
CA GLY A 36 8.88 -8.54 -11.01
C GLY A 36 8.19 -8.66 -12.37
N LYS A 37 7.53 -9.80 -12.66
CA LYS A 37 6.80 -10.02 -13.90
C LYS A 37 5.50 -9.20 -13.93
N ALA A 38 4.78 -9.13 -12.82
CA ALA A 38 3.59 -8.32 -12.65
C ALA A 38 3.92 -6.82 -12.75
N GLY A 39 4.96 -6.35 -12.08
CA GLY A 39 5.45 -4.98 -12.19
C GLY A 39 5.89 -4.62 -13.61
N GLY A 40 6.56 -5.53 -14.31
CA GLY A 40 6.93 -5.37 -15.72
C GLY A 40 5.72 -5.22 -16.63
N ILE A 41 4.69 -6.06 -16.45
CA ILE A 41 3.42 -5.96 -17.21
C ILE A 41 2.75 -4.60 -16.96
N MET A 42 2.69 -4.14 -15.71
CA MET A 42 2.12 -2.83 -15.36
C MET A 42 2.90 -1.71 -16.04
N PHE A 43 4.24 -1.71 -15.93
CA PHE A 43 5.08 -0.68 -16.53
C PHE A 43 4.89 -0.59 -18.05
N VAL A 44 4.91 -1.73 -18.74
CA VAL A 44 4.65 -1.79 -20.19
C VAL A 44 3.24 -1.29 -20.51
N SER A 45 2.24 -1.64 -19.70
CA SER A 45 0.86 -1.19 -19.89
C SER A 45 0.70 0.33 -19.73
N LEU A 46 1.41 0.93 -18.77
CA LEU A 46 1.44 2.39 -18.59
C LEU A 46 2.12 3.09 -19.77
N LEU A 47 3.27 2.58 -20.23
CA LEU A 47 3.97 3.14 -21.39
C LEU A 47 3.12 3.04 -22.65
N LEU A 48 2.49 1.89 -22.89
CA LEU A 48 1.62 1.68 -24.02
C LEU A 48 0.44 2.65 -24.00
N SER A 49 -0.21 2.81 -22.84
CA SER A 49 -1.29 3.78 -22.63
C SER A 49 -0.85 5.22 -22.96
N ARG A 50 0.37 5.61 -22.56
CA ARG A 50 0.93 6.93 -22.92
C ARG A 50 1.14 7.08 -24.42
N VAL A 51 1.72 6.09 -25.08
CA VAL A 51 1.95 6.12 -26.53
C VAL A 51 0.62 6.22 -27.28
N LEU A 52 -0.38 5.43 -26.90
CA LEU A 52 -1.73 5.51 -27.48
C LEU A 52 -2.36 6.90 -27.27
N GLY A 53 -2.17 7.50 -26.09
CA GLY A 53 -2.57 8.87 -25.80
C GLY A 53 -1.90 9.89 -26.73
N LEU A 54 -0.58 9.76 -26.95
CA LEU A 54 0.16 10.63 -27.87
C LEU A 54 -0.32 10.46 -29.32
N VAL A 55 -0.61 9.23 -29.75
CA VAL A 55 -1.16 8.97 -31.09
C VAL A 55 -2.55 9.59 -31.23
N ARG A 56 -3.43 9.41 -30.23
CA ARG A 56 -4.75 10.08 -30.16
C ARG A 56 -4.59 11.59 -30.33
N ASP A 57 -3.61 12.14 -29.64
CA ASP A 57 -3.32 13.56 -29.60
C ASP A 57 -2.75 14.09 -30.93
N SER A 58 -1.86 13.35 -31.58
CA SER A 58 -1.35 13.66 -32.92
C SER A 58 -2.44 13.57 -33.99
N VAL A 59 -3.34 12.58 -33.90
CA VAL A 59 -4.48 12.44 -34.84
C VAL A 59 -5.47 13.59 -34.66
N MET A 60 -5.79 13.95 -33.41
CA MET A 60 -6.65 15.11 -33.13
C MET A 60 -6.01 16.42 -33.61
N ALA A 61 -4.72 16.63 -33.34
CA ALA A 61 -3.99 17.81 -33.81
C ALA A 61 -3.90 17.88 -35.34
N GLY A 62 -3.75 16.73 -36.02
CA GLY A 62 -3.69 16.66 -37.47
C GLY A 62 -5.03 16.89 -38.17
N LYS A 63 -6.14 16.43 -37.58
CA LYS A 63 -7.48 16.59 -38.15
C LYS A 63 -8.18 17.89 -37.76
N PHE A 64 -7.96 18.39 -36.55
CA PHE A 64 -8.65 19.56 -36.02
C PHE A 64 -7.74 20.77 -35.84
N GLY A 65 -6.42 20.65 -36.01
CA GLY A 65 -5.44 21.70 -35.69
C GLY A 65 -5.18 21.82 -34.19
N SER A 66 -4.06 22.45 -33.79
CA SER A 66 -3.75 22.79 -32.39
C SER A 66 -4.70 23.87 -31.86
N ASN A 67 -5.93 23.47 -31.57
CA ASN A 67 -7.00 24.37 -31.16
C ASN A 67 -7.33 24.21 -29.67
N LEU A 68 -7.81 25.29 -29.07
CA LEU A 68 -8.26 25.38 -27.67
C LEU A 68 -9.20 24.23 -27.25
N HIS A 69 -9.96 23.69 -28.22
CA HIS A 69 -10.88 22.57 -28.05
C HIS A 69 -10.17 21.24 -27.73
N THR A 70 -9.02 20.95 -28.37
CA THR A 70 -8.26 19.74 -28.09
C THR A 70 -7.65 19.78 -26.70
N ASP A 71 -7.22 20.97 -26.26
CA ASP A 71 -6.67 21.17 -24.93
C ASP A 71 -7.75 21.04 -23.84
N ALA A 72 -8.93 21.63 -24.05
CA ALA A 72 -10.08 21.45 -23.16
C ALA A 72 -10.52 19.98 -23.06
N TYR A 73 -10.52 19.24 -24.18
CA TYR A 73 -10.82 17.81 -24.18
C TYR A 73 -9.80 17.01 -23.36
N ARG A 74 -8.50 17.32 -23.45
CA ARG A 74 -7.48 16.67 -22.60
C ARG A 74 -7.67 16.97 -21.12
N LEU A 75 -7.86 18.24 -20.78
CA LEU A 75 -8.06 18.67 -19.40
C LEU A 75 -9.31 18.02 -18.78
N ALA A 76 -10.38 17.83 -19.56
CA ALA A 76 -11.59 17.17 -19.08
C ALA A 76 -11.35 15.74 -18.56
N PHE A 77 -10.42 14.99 -19.15
CA PHE A 77 -10.05 13.65 -18.64
C PHE A 77 -8.96 13.70 -17.57
N GLN A 78 -8.09 14.71 -17.58
CA GLN A 78 -6.99 14.82 -16.61
C GLN A 78 -7.44 15.37 -15.25
N ILE A 79 -8.48 16.20 -15.20
CA ILE A 79 -9.03 16.73 -13.94
C ILE A 79 -9.53 15.60 -13.02
N PRO A 80 -10.34 14.63 -13.49
CA PRO A 80 -10.73 13.47 -12.69
C PRO A 80 -9.53 12.67 -12.16
N ASP A 81 -8.54 12.41 -12.99
CA ASP A 81 -7.34 11.68 -12.59
C ASP A 81 -6.55 12.43 -11.51
N LEU A 82 -6.43 13.76 -11.64
CA LEU A 82 -5.81 14.62 -10.64
C LEU A 82 -6.57 14.56 -9.30
N LEU A 83 -7.90 14.63 -9.33
CA LEU A 83 -8.74 14.52 -8.15
C LEU A 83 -8.57 13.14 -7.49
N PHE A 84 -8.55 12.07 -8.28
CA PHE A 84 -8.34 10.72 -7.76
C PHE A 84 -6.97 10.59 -7.10
N PHE A 85 -5.90 11.09 -7.72
CA PHE A 85 -4.57 11.09 -7.11
C PHE A 85 -4.49 11.93 -5.84
N LEU A 86 -5.13 13.09 -5.80
CA LEU A 86 -5.13 13.95 -4.61
C LEU A 86 -5.88 13.30 -3.44
N ILE A 87 -7.03 12.68 -3.72
CA ILE A 87 -7.84 12.02 -2.70
C ILE A 87 -7.17 10.72 -2.24
N ALA A 88 -6.81 9.83 -3.17
CA ALA A 88 -6.25 8.53 -2.83
C ALA A 88 -4.79 8.61 -2.34
N GLY A 89 -3.97 9.47 -2.95
CA GLY A 89 -2.57 9.64 -2.58
C GLY A 89 -2.36 10.57 -1.39
N GLY A 90 -3.19 11.61 -1.24
CA GLY A 90 -3.05 12.62 -0.19
C GLY A 90 -4.01 12.42 0.97
N ALA A 91 -5.30 12.67 0.72
CA ALA A 91 -6.31 12.75 1.79
C ALA A 91 -6.53 11.39 2.49
N LEU A 92 -6.58 10.30 1.73
CA LEU A 92 -6.79 8.96 2.27
C LEU A 92 -5.58 8.50 3.08
N SER A 93 -4.37 8.79 2.60
CA SER A 93 -3.11 8.50 3.30
C SER A 93 -3.06 9.22 4.66
N SER A 94 -3.34 10.53 4.69
CA SER A 94 -3.32 11.31 5.94
C SER A 94 -4.42 10.90 6.93
N ALA A 95 -5.59 10.49 6.43
CA ALA A 95 -6.71 10.06 7.27
C ALA A 95 -6.53 8.63 7.82
N PHE A 96 -5.87 7.74 7.07
CA PHE A 96 -5.73 6.33 7.45
C PHE A 96 -4.45 5.99 8.21
N ILE A 97 -3.33 6.70 8.01
CA ILE A 97 -2.10 6.44 8.80
C ILE A 97 -2.37 6.42 10.32
N PRO A 98 -3.08 7.40 10.93
CA PRO A 98 -3.33 7.39 12.36
C PRO A 98 -4.23 6.23 12.81
N VAL A 99 -5.28 5.93 12.04
CA VAL A 99 -6.26 4.87 12.35
C VAL A 99 -5.63 3.48 12.44
N PHE A 100 -4.53 3.24 11.72
CA PHE A 100 -3.79 1.98 11.77
C PHE A 100 -2.55 2.01 12.67
N SER A 101 -2.23 3.16 13.28
CA SER A 101 -1.06 3.34 14.14
C SER A 101 -1.39 3.39 15.63
N GLU A 102 -2.68 3.44 15.98
CA GLU A 102 -3.20 3.15 17.33
C GLU A 102 -3.39 1.64 17.52
#